data_AF-A0A257WWF2-F1
#
_entry.id   AF-A0A257WWF2-F1
#
_cell.length_a   1.000
_cell.length_b   1.000
_cell.length_c   1.000
_cell.angle_alpha   90.00
_cell.angle_beta   90.00
_cell.angle_gamma   90.00
#
_symmetry.space_group_name_H-M   'P 1'
#
loop_
_entity.id
_entity.type
_entity.pdbx_description
1 polymer ?
#
loop_
_entity_poly.entity_id
_entity_poly.type
_entity_poly.pdbx_seq_one_letter_code
_entity_poly.pdbx_strand_id
1 'polypeptide(L)'
;MDFNPPPELTAYLAVLDRFIEDEIAPLQARDDNERFFDHRREWARTDWDGGGLPRHDWEELLARARKLADAAGHYRFALPREFGGQDGSNLWMAVIREHLASKGLGLFNDLQNEHSIVGNNPFVLMIRDFGRPDQQHLIGDMLDRGAFRPTFGLTEPEHGSDA
;
A
#
# COMPACT_ATOMS: atom_id res chain seq x y z
N MET A 1 33.34 -4.01 3.26
CA MET A 1 31.90 -3.95 3.54
C MET A 1 31.31 -2.99 2.54
N ASP A 2 30.31 -3.40 1.76
CA ASP A 2 29.66 -2.58 0.75
C ASP A 2 28.24 -2.26 1.22
N PHE A 3 27.85 -1.00 1.13
CA PHE A 3 26.55 -0.48 1.56
C PHE A 3 25.72 0.04 0.38
N ASN A 4 26.24 -0.04 -0.84
CA ASN A 4 25.49 0.38 -2.01
C ASN A 4 24.33 -0.58 -2.24
N PRO A 5 23.14 -0.07 -2.62
CA PRO A 5 22.04 -0.93 -3.01
C PRO A 5 22.46 -1.79 -4.21
N PRO A 6 22.03 -3.06 -4.27
CA PRO A 6 22.34 -3.91 -5.41
C PRO A 6 21.87 -3.28 -6.73
N PRO A 7 22.60 -3.47 -7.85
CA PRO A 7 22.24 -2.89 -9.14
C PRO A 7 20.81 -3.21 -9.59
N GLU A 8 20.34 -4.43 -9.32
CA GLU A 8 19.00 -4.88 -9.62
C GLU A 8 17.90 -4.16 -8.81
N LEU A 9 18.19 -3.77 -7.57
CA LEU A 9 17.29 -2.96 -6.75
C LEU A 9 17.21 -1.55 -7.33
N THR A 10 18.34 -0.95 -7.67
CA THR A 10 18.39 0.37 -8.33
C THR A 10 17.61 0.37 -9.65
N ALA A 11 17.76 -0.69 -10.45
CA ALA A 11 17.00 -0.86 -11.69
C ALA A 11 15.49 -1.00 -11.42
N TYR A 12 15.10 -1.71 -10.36
CA TYR A 12 13.69 -1.85 -9.98
C TYR A 12 13.07 -0.53 -9.49
N LEU A 13 13.83 0.31 -8.76
CA LEU A 13 13.37 1.66 -8.41
C LEU A 13 13.05 2.49 -9.66
N ALA A 14 13.88 2.41 -10.70
CA ALA A 14 13.60 3.09 -11.97
C ALA A 14 12.37 2.53 -12.69
N VAL A 15 12.08 1.23 -12.55
CA VAL A 15 10.82 0.64 -13.04
C VAL A 15 9.62 1.22 -12.30
N LEU A 16 9.70 1.35 -10.97
CA LEU A 16 8.65 1.97 -10.16
C LEU A 16 8.44 3.44 -10.53
N ASP A 17 9.52 4.21 -10.71
CA ASP A 17 9.42 5.62 -11.11
C ASP A 17 8.69 5.76 -12.45
N ARG A 18 9.05 4.94 -13.45
CA ARG A 18 8.37 4.95 -14.74
C ARG A 18 6.90 4.52 -14.63
N PHE A 19 6.60 3.49 -13.84
CA PHE A 19 5.21 3.10 -13.59
C PHE A 19 4.40 4.23 -12.93
N ILE A 20 5.01 4.98 -12.01
CA ILE A 20 4.38 6.15 -11.40
C ILE A 20 4.07 7.20 -12.48
N GLU A 21 5.04 7.53 -13.33
CA GLU A 21 4.86 8.53 -14.39
C GLU A 21 3.84 8.12 -15.44
N ASP A 22 3.84 6.86 -15.86
CA ASP A 22 3.01 6.36 -16.96
C ASP A 22 1.58 6.03 -16.53
N GLU A 23 1.36 5.55 -15.30
CA GLU A 23 0.07 4.99 -14.87
C GLU A 23 -0.56 5.72 -13.68
N ILE A 24 0.24 6.05 -12.66
CA ILE A 24 -0.30 6.60 -11.40
C ILE A 24 -0.48 8.11 -11.45
N ALA A 25 0.48 8.85 -11.99
CA ALA A 25 0.41 10.30 -12.11
C ALA A 25 -0.75 10.75 -13.01
N PRO A 26 -1.03 10.11 -14.18
CA PRO A 26 -2.22 10.43 -14.96
C PRO A 26 -3.53 10.16 -14.22
N LEU A 27 -3.59 9.09 -13.40
CA LEU A 27 -4.76 8.80 -12.58
C LEU A 27 -4.96 9.87 -11.48
N GLN A 28 -3.88 10.35 -10.88
CA GLN A 28 -3.90 11.44 -9.89
C GLN A 28 -4.28 12.80 -10.51
N ALA A 29 -3.86 13.08 -11.74
CA ALA A 29 -4.17 14.35 -12.41
C ALA A 29 -5.61 14.42 -12.95
N ARG A 30 -6.28 13.28 -13.08
CA ARG A 30 -7.60 13.16 -13.68
C ARG A 30 -8.72 13.59 -12.71
N ASP A 31 -9.81 14.15 -13.23
CA ASP A 31 -11.07 14.41 -12.51
C ASP A 31 -10.89 15.18 -11.17
N ASP A 32 -9.95 16.15 -11.15
CA ASP A 32 -9.54 16.96 -9.98
C ASP A 32 -9.06 16.11 -8.78
N ASN A 33 -8.53 14.91 -9.01
CA ASN A 33 -8.00 14.05 -7.93
C ASN A 33 -6.79 14.69 -7.20
N GLU A 34 -6.11 15.68 -7.80
CA GLU A 34 -5.07 16.48 -7.14
C GLU A 34 -5.54 17.13 -5.82
N ARG A 35 -6.85 17.38 -5.67
CA ARG A 35 -7.44 17.88 -4.42
C ARG A 35 -7.13 16.98 -3.21
N PHE A 36 -6.90 15.70 -3.45
CA PHE A 36 -6.54 14.75 -2.40
C PHE A 36 -5.07 14.83 -2.00
N PHE A 37 -4.22 15.57 -2.70
CA PHE A 37 -2.77 15.59 -2.45
C PHE A 37 -2.23 17.00 -2.18
N ASP A 38 -2.96 18.03 -2.59
CA ASP A 38 -2.57 19.42 -2.36
C ASP A 38 -3.06 19.96 -0.99
N HIS A 39 -3.07 21.29 -0.84
CA HIS A 39 -3.51 22.00 0.37
C HIS A 39 -4.97 21.73 0.76
N ARG A 40 -5.81 21.24 -0.16
CA ARG A 40 -7.23 20.92 0.06
C ARG A 40 -7.44 19.55 0.72
N ARG A 41 -6.40 18.72 0.79
CA ARG A 41 -6.52 17.27 1.10
C ARG A 41 -7.25 16.93 2.39
N GLU A 42 -7.09 17.71 3.45
CA GLU A 42 -7.74 17.44 4.74
C GLU A 42 -9.26 17.49 4.61
N TRP A 43 -9.77 18.53 3.93
CA TRP A 43 -11.20 18.66 3.67
C TRP A 43 -11.68 17.70 2.57
N ALA A 44 -10.87 17.52 1.52
CA ALA A 44 -11.22 16.66 0.40
C ALA A 44 -11.31 15.17 0.78
N ARG A 45 -10.49 14.70 1.71
CA ARG A 45 -10.47 13.28 2.13
C ARG A 45 -11.49 12.98 3.22
N THR A 46 -11.95 13.98 3.97
CA THR A 46 -12.78 13.80 5.16
C THR A 46 -14.24 14.11 4.86
N ASP A 47 -15.13 13.16 5.16
CA ASP A 47 -16.57 13.36 5.16
C ASP A 47 -17.02 13.92 6.52
N TRP A 48 -16.96 15.25 6.64
CA TRP A 48 -17.32 15.97 7.87
C TRP A 48 -18.79 15.79 8.26
N ASP A 49 -19.68 15.66 7.28
CA ASP A 49 -21.10 15.41 7.51
C ASP A 49 -21.35 13.94 7.89
N GLY A 50 -20.49 13.03 7.41
CA GLY A 50 -20.48 11.59 7.70
C GLY A 50 -19.69 11.16 8.94
N GLY A 51 -19.44 12.08 9.89
CA GLY A 51 -18.75 11.75 11.14
C GLY A 51 -17.22 11.70 11.03
N GLY A 52 -16.65 12.30 9.99
CA GLY A 52 -15.20 12.37 9.79
C GLY A 52 -14.59 11.12 9.14
N LEU A 53 -15.42 10.25 8.55
CA LEU A 53 -14.94 9.09 7.81
C LEU A 53 -14.25 9.50 6.49
N PRO A 54 -13.41 8.64 5.90
CA PRO A 54 -12.89 8.88 4.57
C PRO A 54 -14.01 9.05 3.54
N ARG A 55 -13.89 10.03 2.64
CA ARG A 55 -14.83 10.16 1.52
C ARG A 55 -14.73 8.96 0.58
N HIS A 56 -15.88 8.54 0.05
CA HIS A 56 -15.96 7.37 -0.83
C HIS A 56 -15.14 7.53 -2.12
N ASP A 57 -15.11 8.73 -2.71
CA ASP A 57 -14.33 9.01 -3.92
C ASP A 57 -12.82 8.92 -3.69
N TRP A 58 -12.36 9.28 -2.49
CA TRP A 58 -10.98 9.04 -2.06
C TRP A 58 -10.68 7.54 -1.95
N GLU A 59 -11.51 6.76 -1.27
CA GLU A 59 -11.33 5.31 -1.14
C GLU A 59 -11.37 4.60 -2.50
N GLU A 60 -12.26 5.02 -3.40
CA GLU A 60 -12.31 4.53 -4.78
C GLU A 60 -11.02 4.79 -5.54
N LEU A 61 -10.43 6.00 -5.40
CA LEU A 61 -9.19 6.36 -6.05
C LEU A 61 -8.04 5.45 -5.57
N LEU A 62 -7.92 5.24 -4.26
CA LEU A 62 -6.94 4.32 -3.67
C LEU A 62 -7.13 2.88 -4.18
N ALA A 63 -8.38 2.43 -4.29
CA ALA A 63 -8.69 1.11 -4.82
C ALA A 63 -8.30 0.96 -6.30
N ARG A 64 -8.46 2.02 -7.11
CA ARG A 64 -8.03 2.03 -8.53
C ARG A 64 -6.51 1.97 -8.63
N ALA A 65 -5.78 2.78 -7.87
CA ALA A 65 -4.31 2.77 -7.84
C ALA A 65 -3.77 1.39 -7.40
N ARG A 66 -4.37 0.80 -6.35
CA ARG A 66 -4.03 -0.56 -5.92
C ARG A 66 -4.22 -1.59 -7.04
N LYS A 67 -5.35 -1.56 -7.75
CA LYS A 67 -5.62 -2.50 -8.85
C LYS A 67 -4.62 -2.36 -10.00
N LEU A 68 -4.23 -1.14 -10.35
CA LEU A 68 -3.19 -0.91 -11.37
C LEU A 68 -1.85 -1.48 -10.92
N ALA A 69 -1.44 -1.21 -9.68
CA ALA A 69 -0.19 -1.71 -9.14
C ALA A 69 -0.18 -3.25 -8.97
N ASP A 70 -1.33 -3.85 -8.65
CA ASP A 70 -1.50 -5.30 -8.57
C ASP A 70 -1.38 -5.96 -9.95
N ALA A 71 -2.06 -5.39 -10.96
CA ALA A 71 -1.97 -5.87 -12.34
C ALA A 71 -0.54 -5.76 -12.91
N ALA A 72 0.22 -4.74 -12.50
CA ALA A 72 1.63 -4.57 -12.85
C ALA A 72 2.59 -5.47 -12.03
N GLY A 73 2.10 -6.19 -11.01
CA GLY A 73 2.89 -7.06 -10.15
C GLY A 73 3.69 -6.32 -9.06
N HIS A 74 3.51 -5.01 -8.90
CA HIS A 74 4.19 -4.21 -7.88
C HIS A 74 3.54 -4.34 -6.50
N TYR A 75 2.20 -4.41 -6.44
CA TYR A 75 1.48 -4.41 -5.17
C TYR A 75 1.81 -5.64 -4.30
N ARG A 76 2.02 -6.80 -4.92
CA ARG A 76 2.35 -8.06 -4.22
C ARG A 76 3.85 -8.34 -4.15
N PHE A 77 4.73 -7.41 -4.54
CA PHE A 77 6.17 -7.64 -4.66
C PHE A 77 6.79 -8.40 -3.48
N ALA A 78 6.50 -7.99 -2.25
CA ALA A 78 7.06 -8.59 -1.03
C ALA A 78 6.52 -9.99 -0.72
N LEU A 79 5.39 -10.38 -1.31
CA LEU A 79 4.76 -11.65 -0.99
C LEU A 79 5.48 -12.82 -1.68
N PRO A 80 5.34 -14.04 -1.11
CA PRO A 80 5.72 -15.27 -1.79
C PRO A 80 5.10 -15.42 -3.18
N ARG A 81 5.82 -16.10 -4.09
CA ARG A 81 5.31 -16.42 -5.44
C ARG A 81 3.98 -17.16 -5.45
N GLU A 82 3.72 -18.02 -4.46
CA GLU A 82 2.45 -18.75 -4.32
C GLU A 82 1.23 -17.82 -4.17
N PHE A 83 1.43 -16.57 -3.75
CA PHE A 83 0.38 -15.55 -3.65
C PHE A 83 0.43 -14.50 -4.76
N GLY A 84 1.20 -14.76 -5.83
CA GLY A 84 1.39 -13.84 -6.95
C GLY A 84 2.42 -12.74 -6.70
N GLY A 85 3.26 -12.89 -5.67
CA GLY A 85 4.36 -11.98 -5.39
C GLY A 85 5.67 -12.35 -6.07
N GLN A 86 6.76 -11.70 -5.64
CA GLN A 86 8.09 -11.83 -6.24
C GLN A 86 9.17 -12.30 -5.25
N ASP A 87 8.77 -12.79 -4.06
CA ASP A 87 9.67 -13.14 -2.95
C ASP A 87 10.57 -11.95 -2.53
N GLY A 88 10.02 -10.73 -2.57
CA GLY A 88 10.77 -9.51 -2.27
C GLY A 88 11.40 -9.52 -0.88
N SER A 89 12.69 -9.15 -0.81
CA SER A 89 13.43 -9.14 0.47
C SER A 89 13.09 -7.93 1.34
N ASN A 90 13.30 -8.06 2.66
CA ASN A 90 13.13 -6.95 3.61
C ASN A 90 14.03 -5.74 3.29
N LEU A 91 15.27 -5.97 2.82
CA LEU A 91 16.17 -4.89 2.41
C LEU A 91 15.57 -4.09 1.25
N TRP A 92 15.06 -4.79 0.23
CA TRP A 92 14.43 -4.12 -0.92
C TRP A 92 13.19 -3.37 -0.50
N MET A 93 12.34 -3.96 0.34
CA MET A 93 11.15 -3.28 0.86
C MET A 93 11.49 -2.02 1.65
N ALA A 94 12.55 -2.04 2.47
CA ALA A 94 13.00 -0.86 3.20
C ALA A 94 13.43 0.26 2.23
N VAL A 95 14.27 -0.06 1.24
CA VAL A 95 14.75 0.91 0.25
C VAL A 95 13.62 1.43 -0.64
N ILE A 96 12.69 0.57 -1.08
CA ILE A 96 11.52 0.98 -1.86
C ILE A 96 10.64 1.95 -1.05
N ARG A 97 10.40 1.64 0.23
CA ARG A 97 9.59 2.49 1.11
C ARG A 97 10.25 3.85 1.32
N GLU A 98 11.56 3.87 1.55
CA GLU A 98 12.33 5.11 1.63
C GLU A 98 12.26 5.92 0.32
N HIS A 99 12.51 5.27 -0.82
CA HIS A 99 12.47 5.89 -2.15
C HIS A 99 11.12 6.55 -2.40
N LEU A 100 10.03 5.81 -2.23
CA LEU A 100 8.67 6.33 -2.42
C LEU A 100 8.34 7.45 -1.41
N ALA A 101 8.71 7.31 -0.14
CA ALA A 101 8.49 8.36 0.86
C ALA A 101 9.25 9.67 0.54
N SER A 102 10.47 9.56 0.00
CA SER A 102 11.32 10.71 -0.34
C SER A 102 10.75 11.59 -1.47
N LYS A 103 9.87 11.02 -2.31
CA LYS A 103 9.18 11.73 -3.40
C LYS A 103 8.06 12.64 -2.91
N GLY A 104 7.70 12.58 -1.63
CA GLY A 104 6.60 13.34 -1.04
C GLY A 104 5.25 12.65 -1.18
N LEU A 105 4.19 13.40 -0.86
CA LEU A 105 2.82 12.90 -0.87
C LEU A 105 2.31 12.74 -2.31
N GLY A 106 1.80 11.56 -2.64
CA GLY A 106 1.16 11.30 -3.93
C GLY A 106 0.36 10.00 -3.91
N LEU A 107 -0.42 9.76 -4.96
CA LEU A 107 -1.23 8.54 -5.10
C LEU A 107 -0.37 7.27 -5.11
N PHE A 108 0.91 7.38 -5.44
CA PHE A 108 1.84 6.25 -5.39
C PHE A 108 2.19 5.84 -3.95
N ASN A 109 2.15 6.76 -2.98
CA ASN A 109 2.55 6.51 -1.59
C ASN A 109 2.02 7.60 -0.65
N ASP A 110 1.22 7.20 0.33
CA ASP A 110 0.71 8.04 1.40
C ASP A 110 0.88 7.31 2.74
N LEU A 111 1.83 7.78 3.55
CA LEU A 111 2.14 7.15 4.83
C LEU A 111 1.11 7.45 5.92
N GLN A 112 0.22 8.43 5.74
CA GLN A 112 -0.78 8.76 6.75
C GLN A 112 -1.87 7.69 6.86
N ASN A 113 -2.17 7.02 5.75
CA ASN A 113 -3.14 5.92 5.68
C ASN A 113 -2.50 4.60 5.21
N GLU A 114 -1.16 4.54 5.26
CA GLU A 114 -0.34 3.39 4.83
C GLU A 114 -0.55 2.93 3.37
N HIS A 115 -1.14 3.77 2.51
CA HIS A 115 -1.29 3.47 1.09
C HIS A 115 0.06 3.47 0.37
N SER A 116 0.29 2.47 -0.48
CA SER A 116 1.46 2.42 -1.36
C SER A 116 1.20 1.49 -2.54
N ILE A 117 1.76 1.83 -3.71
CA ILE A 117 1.74 0.95 -4.89
C ILE A 117 2.55 -0.34 -4.69
N VAL A 118 3.43 -0.37 -3.68
CA VAL A 118 4.11 -1.59 -3.23
C VAL A 118 3.58 -1.97 -1.84
N GLY A 119 2.67 -2.94 -1.80
CA GLY A 119 1.98 -3.37 -0.58
C GLY A 119 2.91 -4.11 0.39
N ASN A 120 2.72 -3.88 1.69
CA ASN A 120 3.44 -4.64 2.74
C ASN A 120 2.70 -5.95 3.10
N ASN A 121 1.36 -5.90 3.13
CA ASN A 121 0.47 -7.04 3.34
C ASN A 121 0.89 -8.04 4.46
N PRO A 122 1.23 -7.59 5.68
CA PRO A 122 1.70 -8.47 6.76
C PRO A 122 0.65 -9.51 7.19
N PHE A 123 -0.64 -9.19 7.05
CA PHE A 123 -1.74 -10.12 7.35
C PHE A 123 -1.70 -11.38 6.47
N VAL A 124 -1.21 -11.31 5.22
CA VAL A 124 -1.04 -12.52 4.37
C VAL A 124 -0.07 -13.48 5.02
N LEU A 125 1.09 -12.96 5.45
CA LEU A 125 2.15 -13.76 6.07
C LEU A 125 1.69 -14.32 7.42
N MET A 126 0.99 -13.50 8.21
CA MET A 126 0.42 -13.95 9.48
C MET A 126 -0.59 -15.09 9.31
N ILE A 127 -1.49 -15.00 8.33
CA ILE A 127 -2.46 -16.08 8.06
C ILE A 127 -1.75 -17.32 7.50
N ARG A 128 -0.76 -17.15 6.61
CA ARG A 128 0.04 -18.27 6.09
C ARG A 128 0.72 -19.04 7.22
N ASP A 129 1.39 -18.34 8.12
CA ASP A 129 2.27 -18.95 9.13
C ASP A 129 1.52 -19.40 10.39
N PHE A 130 0.48 -18.66 10.80
CA PHE A 130 -0.19 -18.85 12.08
C PHE A 130 -1.71 -19.07 11.97
N GLY A 131 -2.28 -18.90 10.77
CA GLY A 131 -3.70 -19.16 10.53
C GLY A 131 -4.02 -20.64 10.63
N ARG A 132 -5.12 -20.97 11.27
CA ARG A 132 -5.63 -22.35 11.28
C ARG A 132 -6.01 -22.80 9.86
N PRO A 133 -6.10 -24.12 9.60
CA PRO A 133 -6.50 -24.63 8.28
C PRO A 133 -7.82 -24.04 7.77
N ASP A 134 -8.81 -23.81 8.65
CA ASP A 134 -10.09 -23.20 8.31
C ASP A 134 -9.97 -21.71 7.94
N GLN A 135 -8.88 -21.03 8.27
CA GLN A 135 -8.66 -19.59 8.03
C GLN A 135 -7.85 -19.30 6.76
N GLN A 136 -7.25 -20.31 6.11
CA GLN A 136 -6.38 -20.11 4.96
C GLN A 136 -7.09 -19.45 3.76
N HIS A 137 -8.41 -19.65 3.63
CA HIS A 137 -9.24 -19.00 2.62
C HIS A 137 -9.21 -17.46 2.69
N LEU A 138 -8.91 -16.89 3.86
CA LEU A 138 -8.87 -15.45 4.10
C LEU A 138 -7.77 -14.75 3.29
N ILE A 139 -6.71 -15.47 2.90
CA ILE A 139 -5.66 -14.92 2.03
C ILE A 139 -6.25 -14.54 0.67
N GLY A 140 -7.00 -15.45 0.05
CA GLY A 140 -7.69 -15.19 -1.22
C GLY A 140 -8.83 -14.17 -1.07
N ASP A 141 -9.52 -14.15 0.08
CA ASP A 141 -10.49 -13.08 0.37
C ASP A 141 -9.86 -11.70 0.39
N MET A 142 -8.66 -11.57 0.92
CA MET A 142 -7.97 -10.29 1.05
C MET A 142 -7.33 -9.85 -0.27
N LEU A 143 -6.60 -10.76 -0.93
CA LEU A 143 -5.84 -10.43 -2.15
C LEU A 143 -6.72 -10.31 -3.40
N ASP A 144 -7.66 -11.23 -3.58
CA ASP A 144 -8.35 -11.38 -4.87
C ASP A 144 -9.81 -10.93 -4.82
N ARG A 145 -10.54 -11.31 -3.75
CA ARG A 145 -11.98 -10.99 -3.64
C ARG A 145 -12.25 -9.61 -3.04
N GLY A 146 -11.31 -9.08 -2.25
CA GLY A 146 -11.53 -7.89 -1.43
C GLY A 146 -12.66 -8.05 -0.39
N ALA A 147 -12.99 -9.29 -0.04
CA ALA A 147 -14.09 -9.67 0.86
C ALA A 147 -13.67 -9.68 2.34
N PHE A 148 -12.36 -9.63 2.61
CA PHE A 148 -11.80 -9.57 3.95
C PHE A 148 -10.80 -8.41 4.08
N ARG A 149 -11.00 -7.58 5.09
CA ARG A 149 -10.15 -6.41 5.41
C ARG A 149 -9.84 -6.40 6.91
N PRO A 150 -8.75 -7.06 7.35
CA PRO A 150 -8.36 -7.10 8.74
C PRO A 150 -7.75 -5.77 9.20
N THR A 151 -7.72 -5.57 10.51
CA THR A 151 -6.99 -4.48 11.17
C THR A 151 -6.27 -5.01 12.41
N PHE A 152 -5.21 -4.33 12.83
CA PHE A 152 -4.54 -4.62 14.09
C PHE A 152 -5.13 -3.74 15.20
N GLY A 153 -5.65 -4.35 16.26
CA GLY A 153 -5.99 -3.66 17.51
C GLY A 153 -4.86 -3.86 18.52
N LEU A 154 -3.82 -3.02 18.44
CA LEU A 154 -2.59 -3.19 19.23
C LEU A 154 -2.62 -2.53 20.62
N THR A 155 -3.59 -1.65 20.89
CA THR A 155 -3.64 -0.90 22.16
C THR A 155 -5.09 -0.70 22.61
N GLU A 156 -5.26 -0.41 23.90
CA GLU A 156 -6.56 -0.15 24.55
C GLU A 156 -6.49 1.21 25.28
N PRO A 157 -7.63 1.88 25.57
CA PRO A 157 -7.64 3.26 26.09
C PRO A 157 -6.78 3.51 27.34
N GLU A 158 -6.63 2.51 28.21
CA GLU A 158 -5.93 2.64 29.50
C GLU A 158 -4.60 1.85 29.57
N HIS A 159 -4.16 1.24 28.45
CA HIS A 159 -3.00 0.31 28.46
C HIS A 159 -1.65 1.02 28.29
N GLY A 160 -1.60 2.07 27.47
CA GLY A 160 -0.34 2.77 27.17
C GLY A 160 0.64 1.90 26.39
N SER A 161 1.93 1.96 26.76
CA SER A 161 3.03 1.27 26.04
C SER A 161 3.28 -0.19 26.49
N ASP A 162 2.51 -0.71 27.46
CA ASP A 162 2.68 -2.06 28.02
C ASP A 162 1.71 -3.09 27.41
N ALA A 163 1.27 -2.84 26.17
CA ALA A 163 0.27 -3.65 25.46
C ALA A 163 0.83 -4.95 24.83
#